data_AF-A0AAV4VLN0-F1
#
_entry.id   AF-A0AAV4VLN0-F1
#
_cell.length_a   1.000
_cell.length_b   1.000
_cell.length_c   1.000
_cell.angle_alpha   90.00
_cell.angle_beta   90.00
_cell.angle_gamma   90.00
#
_symmetry.space_group_name_H-M   'P 1'
#
loop_
_entity.id
_entity.type
_entity.pdbx_description
1 polymer ?
#
loop_
_entity_poly.entity_id
_entity_poly.type
_entity_poly.pdbx_seq_one_letter_code
_entity_poly.pdbx_strand_id
1 'polypeptide(L)'
;MAKTKWKYLVLLFSFLSVVWSQDLLSETCLNPDSNLAQIEPEADVVVGAVLQLHQPGQGIFGCGQPSTEGVQYYEALRWAVNALNQKSGEVAGVAVSDSFIPGIKIGLQVYDSCGHKELAMRYMTELFPIMKSGSLECSDLKDNSSSVIGE
;
A
#
# COMPACT_ATOMS: atom_id res chain seq x y z
N MET A 1 -31.20 -46.58 33.51
CA MET A 1 -30.93 -45.13 33.49
C MET A 1 -29.52 -44.72 33.02
N ALA A 2 -28.61 -45.64 32.67
CA ALA A 2 -27.22 -45.29 32.28
C ALA A 2 -27.01 -44.93 30.79
N LYS A 3 -27.86 -45.44 29.88
CA LYS A 3 -27.66 -45.28 28.42
C LYS A 3 -27.99 -43.88 27.88
N THR A 4 -28.84 -43.12 28.57
CA THR A 4 -29.25 -41.78 28.14
C THR A 4 -28.17 -40.73 28.43
N LYS A 5 -27.43 -40.87 29.54
CA LYS A 5 -26.35 -39.93 29.93
C LYS A 5 -25.14 -39.96 28.99
N TRP A 6 -24.81 -41.12 28.41
CA TRP A 6 -23.72 -41.26 27.43
C TRP A 6 -23.99 -40.47 26.13
N LYS A 7 -25.24 -40.49 25.66
CA LYS A 7 -25.62 -39.79 24.42
C LYS A 7 -25.49 -38.27 24.55
N TYR A 8 -25.84 -37.70 25.70
CA TYR A 8 -25.65 -36.27 25.96
C TYR A 8 -24.18 -35.88 26.09
N LEU A 9 -23.34 -36.78 26.62
CA LEU A 9 -21.91 -36.51 26.79
C LEU A 9 -21.15 -36.52 25.44
N VAL A 10 -21.55 -37.39 24.51
CA VAL A 10 -21.01 -37.39 23.13
C VAL A 10 -21.48 -36.14 22.36
N LEU A 11 -22.74 -35.73 22.53
CA LEU A 11 -23.26 -34.50 21.93
C LEU A 11 -22.57 -33.22 22.46
N LEU A 12 -22.27 -33.17 23.76
CA LEU A 12 -21.55 -32.03 24.34
C LEU A 12 -20.11 -31.95 23.81
N PHE A 13 -19.44 -33.09 23.64
CA PHE A 13 -18.07 -33.14 23.12
C PHE A 13 -17.99 -32.72 21.65
N SER A 14 -19.00 -33.05 20.83
CA SER A 14 -19.07 -32.59 19.44
C SER A 14 -19.34 -31.08 19.29
N PHE A 15 -20.04 -30.45 20.25
CA PHE A 15 -20.24 -28.99 20.23
C PHE A 15 -18.99 -28.22 20.67
N LEU A 16 -18.15 -28.80 21.54
CA LEU A 16 -16.89 -28.17 21.99
C LEU A 16 -15.80 -28.13 20.91
N SER A 17 -15.76 -29.11 19.99
CA SER A 17 -14.75 -29.15 18.92
C SER A 17 -15.00 -28.16 17.77
N VAL A 18 -16.20 -27.62 17.63
CA VAL A 18 -16.51 -26.65 16.55
C VAL A 18 -16.10 -25.23 16.92
N VAL A 19 -15.88 -24.93 18.21
CA VAL A 19 -15.55 -23.57 18.67
C VAL A 19 -14.05 -23.27 18.52
N TRP A 20 -13.21 -24.26 18.19
CA TRP A 20 -11.74 -24.15 18.20
C TRP A 20 -11.09 -24.21 16.81
N SER A 21 -11.83 -23.89 15.75
CA SER A 21 -11.24 -23.75 14.42
C SER A 21 -11.85 -22.56 13.68
N GLN A 22 -11.52 -21.37 14.16
CA GLN A 22 -11.59 -20.16 13.35
C GLN A 22 -10.28 -19.40 13.56
N ASP A 23 -9.20 -19.89 12.94
CA ASP A 23 -8.12 -18.99 12.52
C ASP A 23 -8.65 -18.18 11.35
N LEU A 24 -9.49 -17.20 11.67
CA LEU A 24 -9.86 -16.15 10.75
C LEU A 24 -8.58 -15.35 10.56
N LEU A 25 -7.85 -15.64 9.46
CA LEU A 25 -6.78 -14.77 8.97
C LEU A 25 -7.37 -13.37 8.92
N SER A 26 -7.03 -12.56 9.91
CA SER A 26 -7.35 -11.14 9.90
C SER A 26 -6.57 -10.57 8.73
N GLU A 27 -7.25 -10.47 7.59
CA GLU A 27 -6.79 -9.67 6.48
C GLU A 27 -6.80 -8.23 7.00
N THR A 28 -5.65 -7.82 7.54
CA THR A 28 -5.49 -6.46 8.04
C THR A 28 -5.54 -5.59 6.81
N CYS A 29 -6.67 -4.94 6.56
CA CYS A 29 -6.77 -3.94 5.52
C CYS A 29 -5.60 -2.98 5.72
N LEU A 30 -4.66 -2.98 4.78
CA LEU A 30 -3.50 -2.10 4.80
C LEU A 30 -3.99 -0.68 5.03
N ASN A 31 -3.55 -0.07 6.13
CA ASN A 31 -3.82 1.33 6.38
C ASN A 31 -3.11 2.13 5.28
N PRO A 32 -3.83 2.77 4.34
CA PRO A 32 -3.20 3.42 3.20
C PRO A 32 -2.25 4.55 3.62
N ASP A 33 -2.44 5.10 4.83
CA ASP A 33 -1.63 6.19 5.37
C ASP A 33 -0.28 5.73 5.91
N SER A 34 -0.08 4.45 6.26
CA SER A 34 1.20 3.99 6.84
C SER A 34 2.34 3.95 5.83
N ASN A 35 2.01 3.85 4.54
CA ASN A 35 2.97 3.64 3.45
C ASN A 35 3.06 4.87 2.53
N LEU A 36 2.52 6.01 2.95
CA LEU A 36 2.46 7.24 2.16
C LEU A 36 3.29 8.34 2.81
N ALA A 37 4.21 8.91 2.04
CA ALA A 37 4.96 10.11 2.42
C ALA A 37 4.61 11.26 1.46
N GLN A 38 4.25 12.41 2.02
CA GLN A 38 3.92 13.61 1.25
C GLN A 38 4.87 14.76 1.57
N ILE A 39 5.24 15.52 0.54
CA ILE A 39 6.05 16.74 0.62
C ILE A 39 5.27 17.82 -0.13
N GLU A 40 5.02 18.95 0.53
CA GLU A 40 4.18 20.02 -0.02
C GLU A 40 2.80 19.50 -0.50
N PRO A 41 1.96 18.96 0.40
CA PRO A 41 0.68 18.34 0.03
C PRO A 41 -0.33 19.33 -0.60
N GLU A 42 -0.13 20.64 -0.39
CA GLU A 42 -0.93 21.73 -0.96
C GLU A 42 -0.29 22.36 -2.20
N ALA A 43 0.67 21.66 -2.83
CA ALA A 43 1.30 22.12 -4.07
C ALA A 43 0.33 22.14 -5.26
N ASP A 44 0.63 22.97 -6.26
CA ASP A 44 -0.17 23.09 -7.47
C ASP A 44 -0.08 21.84 -8.36
N VAL A 45 1.09 21.18 -8.35
CA VAL A 45 1.36 19.95 -9.10
C VAL A 45 2.04 18.94 -8.19
N VAL A 46 1.59 17.69 -8.19
CA VAL A 46 2.15 16.61 -7.37
C VAL A 46 2.82 15.57 -8.25
N VAL A 47 4.08 15.26 -7.96
CA VAL A 47 4.80 14.13 -8.55
C VAL A 47 4.54 12.88 -7.72
N GLY A 48 3.89 11.88 -8.33
CA GLY A 48 3.67 10.58 -7.72
C GLY A 48 4.84 9.63 -7.94
N ALA A 49 5.25 8.91 -6.90
CA ALA A 49 6.28 7.87 -6.99
C ALA A 49 5.87 6.63 -6.19
N VAL A 50 6.26 5.46 -6.71
CA VAL A 50 6.18 4.18 -6.00
C VAL A 50 7.59 3.66 -5.85
N LEU A 51 8.08 3.59 -4.61
CA LEU A 51 9.44 3.19 -4.29
C LEU A 51 9.44 1.99 -3.35
N GLN A 52 10.52 1.23 -3.33
CA GLN A 52 10.77 0.22 -2.30
C GLN A 52 11.60 0.87 -1.18
N LEU A 53 10.95 1.56 -0.24
CA LEU A 53 11.64 2.22 0.88
C LEU A 53 12.03 1.20 1.96
N HIS A 54 11.23 0.16 2.14
CA HIS A 54 11.54 -0.96 3.02
C HIS A 54 11.69 -2.28 2.26
N GLN A 55 12.45 -3.22 2.84
CA GLN A 55 12.48 -4.61 2.40
C GLN A 55 11.16 -5.32 2.76
N PRO A 56 10.82 -6.45 2.12
CA PRO A 56 9.68 -7.26 2.55
C PRO A 56 9.79 -7.68 4.02
N GLY A 57 8.70 -7.51 4.77
CA GLY A 57 8.57 -7.86 6.19
C GLY A 57 7.71 -9.10 6.42
N GLN A 58 7.26 -9.29 7.67
CA GLN A 58 6.38 -10.40 8.03
C GLN A 58 4.93 -10.15 7.58
N GLY A 59 4.20 -11.22 7.26
CA GLY A 59 2.83 -11.13 6.74
C GLY A 59 2.79 -10.95 5.22
N ILE A 60 1.58 -10.82 4.66
CA ILE A 60 1.36 -10.82 3.19
C ILE A 60 1.93 -9.55 2.55
N PHE A 61 1.79 -8.42 3.22
CA PHE A 61 2.19 -7.10 2.72
C PHE A 61 2.99 -6.30 3.75
N GLY A 62 3.64 -6.99 4.70
CA GLY A 62 4.40 -6.33 5.75
C GLY A 62 5.68 -5.70 5.21
N CYS A 63 6.10 -4.64 5.89
CA CYS A 63 7.34 -3.92 5.62
C CYS A 63 8.39 -4.30 6.67
N GLY A 64 9.63 -4.49 6.20
CA GLY A 64 10.79 -4.88 6.99
C GLY A 64 11.69 -3.69 7.27
N GLN A 65 13.01 -3.91 7.26
CA GLN A 65 13.99 -2.85 7.48
C GLN A 65 14.09 -1.90 6.28
N PRO A 66 14.46 -0.61 6.49
CA PRO A 66 14.67 0.33 5.40
C PRO A 66 15.70 -0.18 4.38
N SER A 67 15.42 0.02 3.10
CA SER A 67 16.32 -0.21 1.99
C SER A 67 17.22 1.01 1.78
N THR A 68 18.53 0.81 1.76
CA THR A 68 19.48 1.90 1.49
C THR A 68 19.21 2.58 0.15
N GLU A 69 18.97 1.77 -0.90
CA GLU A 69 18.66 2.27 -2.25
C GLU A 69 17.32 3.02 -2.27
N GLY A 70 16.29 2.46 -1.63
CA GLY A 70 14.99 3.11 -1.52
C GLY A 70 15.05 4.48 -0.86
N VAL A 71 15.77 4.58 0.25
CA VAL A 71 15.98 5.84 0.98
C VAL A 71 16.78 6.83 0.12
N GLN A 72 17.80 6.37 -0.61
CA GLN A 72 18.55 7.23 -1.53
C GLN A 72 17.66 7.83 -2.63
N TYR A 73 16.79 7.02 -3.25
CA TYR A 73 15.84 7.52 -4.24
C TYR A 73 14.82 8.49 -3.65
N TYR A 74 14.30 8.20 -2.46
CA TYR A 74 13.40 9.10 -1.76
C TYR A 74 14.03 10.46 -1.48
N GLU A 75 15.24 10.48 -0.91
CA GLU A 75 15.93 11.74 -0.60
C GLU A 75 16.37 12.49 -1.86
N ALA A 76 16.72 11.78 -2.94
CA ALA A 76 17.00 12.41 -4.23
C ALA A 76 15.76 13.12 -4.81
N LEU A 77 14.58 12.47 -4.76
CA LEU A 77 13.32 13.08 -5.18
C LEU A 77 12.94 14.28 -4.31
N ARG A 78 13.04 14.13 -2.98
CA ARG A 78 12.80 15.21 -2.02
C ARG A 78 13.72 16.40 -2.26
N TRP A 79 15.01 16.16 -2.46
CA TRP A 79 15.97 17.19 -2.79
C TRP A 79 15.63 17.89 -4.11
N ALA A 80 15.26 17.13 -5.15
CA ALA A 80 14.89 17.69 -6.44
C ALA A 80 13.66 18.61 -6.34
N VAL A 81 12.62 18.19 -5.62
CA VAL A 81 11.44 19.03 -5.38
C VAL A 81 11.81 20.31 -4.61
N ASN A 82 12.66 20.20 -3.58
CA ASN A 82 13.12 21.37 -2.84
C ASN A 82 13.94 22.33 -3.71
N ALA A 83 14.81 21.80 -4.57
CA ALA A 83 15.59 22.61 -5.50
C ALA A 83 14.68 23.34 -6.51
N LEU A 84 13.68 22.65 -7.07
CA LEU A 84 12.73 23.25 -8.01
C LEU A 84 11.84 24.32 -7.35
N ASN A 85 11.51 24.16 -6.08
CA ASN A 85 10.73 25.12 -5.30
C ASN A 85 11.56 26.24 -4.65
N GLN A 86 12.88 26.30 -4.89
CA GLN A 86 13.71 27.32 -4.26
C GLN A 86 13.26 28.72 -4.69
N LYS A 87 13.19 29.67 -3.76
CA LYS A 87 12.70 31.04 -4.05
C LYS A 87 13.76 31.93 -4.72
N SER A 88 15.01 31.51 -4.69
CA SER A 88 16.15 32.21 -5.27
C SER A 88 17.38 31.32 -5.23
N GLY A 89 18.35 31.54 -6.12
CA GLY A 89 19.64 30.85 -6.10
C GLY A 89 20.04 30.38 -7.49
N GLU A 90 20.68 29.22 -7.57
CA GLU A 90 21.03 28.57 -8.83
C GLU A 90 20.50 27.14 -8.82
N VAL A 91 19.76 26.72 -9.84
CA VAL A 91 19.40 25.31 -10.09
C VAL A 91 20.04 24.89 -11.40
N ALA A 92 20.85 23.84 -11.37
CA ALA A 92 21.47 23.25 -12.56
C ALA A 92 22.20 24.27 -13.45
N GLY A 93 22.92 25.23 -12.88
CA GLY A 93 23.63 26.27 -13.63
C GLY A 93 22.77 27.47 -14.04
N VAL A 94 21.48 27.49 -13.69
CA VAL A 94 20.55 28.57 -14.04
C VAL A 94 20.22 29.38 -12.80
N ALA A 95 20.49 30.68 -12.85
CA ALA A 95 20.08 31.61 -11.80
C ALA A 95 18.55 31.73 -11.78
N VAL A 96 17.97 31.59 -10.59
CA VAL A 96 16.53 31.62 -10.35
C VAL A 96 16.23 32.74 -9.36
N SER A 97 15.23 33.57 -9.68
CA SER A 97 14.76 34.67 -8.83
C SER A 97 13.38 34.40 -8.20
N ASP A 98 12.83 33.23 -8.49
CA ASP A 98 11.60 32.62 -7.94
C ASP A 98 11.82 31.09 -7.97
N SER A 99 10.77 30.28 -7.82
CA SER A 99 10.79 28.85 -8.17
C SER A 99 11.26 28.62 -9.61
N PHE A 100 11.83 27.44 -9.89
CA PHE A 100 12.34 27.08 -11.22
C PHE A 100 11.25 27.19 -12.30
N ILE A 101 10.01 26.86 -11.95
CA ILE A 101 8.82 27.17 -12.73
C ILE A 101 8.09 28.29 -11.98
N PRO A 102 8.11 29.55 -12.47
CA PRO A 102 7.53 30.67 -11.75
C PRO A 102 6.04 30.48 -11.44
N GLY A 103 5.66 30.77 -10.20
CA GLY A 103 4.27 30.68 -9.75
C GLY A 103 3.70 29.26 -9.61
N ILE A 104 4.52 28.21 -9.77
CA ILE A 104 4.10 26.82 -9.59
C ILE A 104 4.91 26.18 -8.47
N LYS A 105 4.21 25.67 -7.46
CA LYS A 105 4.77 24.85 -6.39
C LYS A 105 4.60 23.37 -6.74
N ILE A 106 5.68 22.62 -6.62
CA ILE A 106 5.69 21.17 -6.89
C ILE A 106 5.67 20.41 -5.56
N GLY A 107 4.83 19.39 -5.46
CA GLY A 107 4.77 18.46 -4.34
C GLY A 107 5.26 17.07 -4.73
N LEU A 108 5.46 16.24 -3.72
CA LEU A 108 5.84 14.84 -3.88
C LEU A 108 4.87 13.96 -3.10
N GLN A 109 4.42 12.88 -3.72
CA GLN A 109 3.63 11.83 -3.07
C GLN A 109 4.28 10.48 -3.34
N VAL A 110 4.88 9.88 -2.31
CA VAL A 110 5.62 8.62 -2.40
C VAL A 110 4.88 7.52 -1.68
N TYR A 111 4.62 6.43 -2.38
CA TYR A 111 4.15 5.18 -1.79
C TYR A 111 5.29 4.19 -1.62
N ASP A 112 5.34 3.55 -0.46
CA ASP A 112 6.26 2.45 -0.20
C ASP A 112 5.65 1.10 -0.57
N SER A 113 6.20 0.46 -1.60
CA SER A 113 5.78 -0.88 -2.03
C SER A 113 6.29 -1.98 -1.12
N CYS A 114 7.23 -1.69 -0.22
CA CYS A 114 7.90 -2.64 0.66
C CYS A 114 8.47 -3.87 -0.07
N GLY A 115 8.74 -3.75 -1.38
CA GLY A 115 9.25 -4.81 -2.24
C GLY A 115 8.19 -5.78 -2.77
N HIS A 116 6.91 -5.50 -2.52
CA HIS A 116 5.79 -6.34 -2.97
C HIS A 116 5.21 -5.82 -4.28
N LYS A 117 5.13 -6.68 -5.29
CA LYS A 117 4.65 -6.33 -6.63
C LYS A 117 3.19 -5.88 -6.61
N GLU A 118 2.37 -6.55 -5.80
CA GLU A 118 0.93 -6.31 -5.67
C GLU A 118 0.67 -4.94 -5.04
N LEU A 119 1.46 -4.55 -4.03
CA LEU A 119 1.44 -3.20 -3.47
C LEU A 119 1.87 -2.16 -4.50
N ALA A 120 2.96 -2.42 -5.22
CA ALA A 120 3.43 -1.50 -6.25
C ALA A 120 2.34 -1.25 -7.31
N MET A 121 1.70 -2.32 -7.81
CA MET A 121 0.59 -2.20 -8.76
C MET A 121 -0.61 -1.46 -8.18
N ARG A 122 -1.00 -1.75 -6.93
CA ARG A 122 -2.08 -1.04 -6.25
C ARG A 122 -1.79 0.46 -6.18
N TYR A 123 -0.63 0.87 -5.69
CA TYR A 123 -0.26 2.27 -5.58
C TYR A 123 -0.12 2.96 -6.93
N MET A 124 0.38 2.25 -7.94
CA MET A 124 0.36 2.73 -9.32
C MET A 124 -1.08 3.01 -9.79
N THR A 125 -2.06 2.17 -9.47
CA THR A 125 -3.46 2.44 -9.81
C THR A 125 -4.10 3.55 -8.98
N GLU A 126 -3.61 3.84 -7.77
CA GLU A 126 -4.05 5.02 -7.01
C GLU A 126 -3.49 6.32 -7.61
N LEU A 127 -2.23 6.31 -8.06
CA LEU A 127 -1.61 7.43 -8.76
C LEU A 127 -2.22 7.66 -10.16
N PHE A 128 -2.53 6.59 -10.88
CA PHE A 128 -3.10 6.65 -12.23
C PHE A 128 -4.36 5.79 -12.30
N PRO A 129 -5.53 6.33 -11.87
CA PRO A 129 -6.79 5.59 -11.86
C PRO A 129 -7.21 5.03 -13.21
N ILE A 130 -6.71 5.58 -14.33
CA ILE A 130 -6.92 5.05 -15.68
C ILE A 130 -6.38 3.62 -15.87
N MET A 131 -5.43 3.19 -15.04
CA MET A 131 -4.89 1.82 -15.06
C MET A 131 -5.76 0.82 -14.29
N LYS A 132 -6.82 1.28 -13.61
CA LYS A 132 -7.79 0.38 -12.97
C LYS A 132 -8.57 -0.36 -14.05
N SER A 133 -8.16 -1.59 -14.37
CA SER A 133 -8.90 -2.49 -15.27
C SER A 133 -9.72 -3.49 -14.44
N GLY A 134 -11.03 -3.55 -14.65
CA GLY A 134 -11.96 -4.44 -13.93
C GLY A 134 -12.84 -3.72 -12.92
N SER A 135 -13.99 -4.31 -12.56
CA SER A 135 -14.86 -3.78 -11.52
C SER A 135 -14.20 -3.95 -10.16
N LEU A 136 -13.96 -2.85 -9.43
CA LEU A 136 -13.59 -2.83 -8.00
C LEU A 136 -14.76 -3.25 -7.10
N GLU A 137 -15.56 -4.21 -7.54
CA GLU A 137 -16.55 -4.84 -6.68
C GLU A 137 -15.96 -6.17 -6.23
N CYS A 138 -15.50 -6.21 -4.97
CA CYS A 138 -15.70 -7.40 -4.17
C CYS A 138 -17.22 -7.54 -3.98
N SER A 139 -17.90 -8.05 -5.00
CA SER A 139 -19.32 -8.33 -4.93
C SER A 139 -19.45 -9.59 -4.09
N ASP A 140 -19.85 -9.45 -2.82
CA ASP A 140 -20.19 -10.55 -1.90
C ASP A 140 -21.34 -11.44 -2.41
N LEU A 141 -21.84 -11.19 -3.62
CA LEU A 141 -23.00 -11.83 -4.24
C LEU A 141 -22.69 -12.51 -5.58
N LYS A 142 -21.45 -12.92 -5.83
CA LYS A 142 -21.17 -13.85 -6.94
C LYS A 142 -20.66 -15.18 -6.42
N ASP A 143 -21.63 -16.02 -6.09
CA ASP A 143 -21.51 -17.47 -6.12
C ASP A 143 -20.65 -17.92 -7.31
N ASN A 144 -19.62 -18.71 -7.00
CA ASN A 144 -18.89 -19.58 -7.93
C ASN A 144 -18.40 -18.95 -9.25
N SER A 145 -17.40 -18.07 -9.17
CA SER A 145 -16.52 -17.86 -10.33
C SER A 145 -15.33 -18.80 -10.25
N SER A 146 -15.40 -19.91 -11.00
CA SER A 146 -14.24 -20.71 -11.35
C SER A 146 -13.25 -19.83 -12.10
N SER A 147 -12.17 -19.43 -11.44
CA SER A 147 -11.03 -18.84 -12.12
C SER A 147 -10.41 -19.93 -13.00
N VAL A 148 -10.71 -19.89 -14.30
CA VAL A 148 -9.82 -20.46 -15.31
C VAL A 148 -8.68 -19.47 -15.43
N ILE A 149 -7.54 -19.80 -14.80
CA ILE A 149 -6.26 -19.24 -15.19
C ILE A 149 -5.89 -19.95 -16.48
N GLY A 150 -5.87 -19.21 -17.59
CA GLY A 150 -5.53 -19.73 -18.90
C GLY A 150 -4.05 -20.15 -18.99
N GLU A 151 -3.88 -21.34 -19.59
CA GLU A 151 -2.72 -22.00 -20.23
C GLU A 151 -1.39 -22.15 -19.45
#